data_AF-Q23714-F1
#
_entry.id   AF-Q23714-F1
#
_cell.length_a   1.000
_cell.length_b   1.000
_cell.length_c   1.000
_cell.angle_alpha   90.00
_cell.angle_beta   90.00
_cell.angle_gamma   90.00
#
_symmetry.space_group_name_H-M   'P 1'
#
loop_
_entity.id
_entity.type
_entity.pdbx_description
1 polymer ?
#
loop_
_entity_poly.entity_id
_entity_poly.type
_entity_poly.pdbx_seq_one_letter_code
_entity_poly.pdbx_strand_id
1 'polypeptide(L)' 'MILLYATQHGEGNVKVKMRMGNKIWEFTLLCNLNDGSFYVGNSESFDYTNWDWIT' A
#
# COMPACT_ATOMS: atom_id res chain seq x y z
N MET A 1 4.95 -11.83 -5.93
CA MET A 1 4.45 -10.63 -5.23
C MET A 1 5.65 -9.97 -4.57
N ILE A 2 5.92 -8.71 -4.86
CA ILE A 2 7.04 -7.96 -4.24
C ILE A 2 6.44 -6.74 -3.55
N LEU A 3 6.70 -6.61 -2.24
CA LEU A 3 6.39 -5.40 -1.48
C LEU A 3 7.40 -4.33 -1.89
N LEU A 4 6.91 -3.18 -2.37
CA LEU A 4 7.76 -2.10 -2.83
C LEU A 4 7.99 -1.06 -1.73
N TYR A 5 6.93 -0.69 -0.99
CA TYR A 5 7.05 0.12 0.22
C TYR A 5 5.83 -0.06 1.14
N ALA A 6 6.02 0.26 2.42
CA ALA A 6 4.96 0.46 3.40
C ALA A 6 5.33 1.66 4.29
N THR A 7 4.47 2.67 4.34
CA THR A 7 4.68 3.87 5.18
C THR A 7 3.50 4.06 6.11
N GLN A 8 3.76 4.08 7.42
CA GLN A 8 2.76 4.44 8.42
C GLN A 8 2.63 5.97 8.48
N HIS A 9 1.45 6.46 8.14
CA HIS A 9 0.99 7.78 8.49
C HIS A 9 0.29 7.67 9.86
N GLY A 10 0.34 8.74 10.66
CA GLY A 10 -0.31 8.76 11.98
C GLY A 10 -1.76 8.29 11.95
N GLU A 11 -2.29 7.90 13.11
CA GLU A 11 -3.68 7.43 13.27
C GLU A 11 -3.98 6.06 12.64
N GLY A 12 -2.95 5.21 12.50
CA GLY A 12 -3.13 3.83 12.02
C GLY A 12 -3.27 3.70 10.51
N ASN A 13 -3.10 4.76 9.72
CA ASN A 13 -3.15 4.68 8.27
C ASN A 13 -1.80 4.18 7.70
N VAL A 14 -1.78 3.06 6.99
CA VAL A 14 -0.58 2.55 6.32
C VAL A 14 -0.79 2.53 4.82
N LYS A 15 0.05 3.25 4.07
CA LYS A 15 0.06 3.19 2.61
C LYS A 15 1.01 2.10 2.16
N VAL A 16 0.52 1.19 1.32
CA VAL A 16 1.30 0.07 0.79
C VAL A 16 1.29 0.11 -0.71
N LYS A 17 2.45 -0.13 -1.33
CA LYS A 17 2.55 -0.36 -2.79
C LYS A 17 3.16 -1.70 -3.05
N MET A 18 2.49 -2.49 -3.88
CA MET A 18 2.91 -3.85 -4.22
C MET A 18 2.88 -4.06 -5.73
N ARG A 19 3.80 -4.87 -6.23
CA ARG A 19 3.73 -5.40 -7.59
C ARG A 19 3.06 -6.77 -7.58
N MET A 20 1.95 -6.87 -8.31
CA MET A 20 1.24 -8.12 -8.58
C MET A 20 1.12 -8.33 -10.08
N GLY A 21 1.97 -9.22 -10.61
CA GLY A 21 2.12 -9.43 -12.05
C GLY A 21 2.67 -8.19 -12.74
N ASN A 22 1.94 -7.72 -13.75
CA ASN A 22 2.25 -6.52 -14.54
C ASN A 22 1.54 -5.26 -14.03
N LYS A 23 0.91 -5.33 -12.85
CA LYS A 23 0.22 -4.20 -12.23
C LYS A 23 0.90 -3.80 -10.95
N ILE A 24 0.85 -2.50 -10.70
CA ILE A 24 1.16 -1.92 -9.41
C ILE A 24 -0.16 -1.69 -8.69
N TRP A 25 -0.20 -2.08 -7.43
CA TRP A 25 -1.35 -1.90 -6.56
C TRP A 25 -0.96 -0.99 -5.42
N GLU A 26 -1.80 -0.01 -5.17
CA GLU A 26 -1.70 0.87 -4.01
C GLU A 26 -2.87 0.55 -3.07
N PHE A 27 -2.55 0.33 -1.81
CA PHE A 27 -3.50 0.04 -0.74
C PHE A 27 -3.38 1.11 0.33
N THR A 28 -4.52 1.52 0.85
CA THR A 28 -4.57 2.10 2.20
C THR A 28 -5.02 1.01 3.15
N LEU A 29 -4.15 0.66 4.09
CA LEU A 29 -4.47 -0.23 5.20
C LEU A 29 -4.80 0.60 6.43
N LEU A 30 -5.82 0.20 7.16
CA LEU A 30 -6.14 0.72 8.48
C LEU A 30 -5.60 -0.28 9.51
N CYS A 31 -4.61 0.15 10.30
CA CYS A 31 -4.03 -0.59 11.40
C CYS A 31 -4.79 -0.25 12.68
N ASN A 32 -5.37 -1.26 13.32
CA ASN A 32 -5.84 -1.13 14.68
C ASN A 32 -4.63 -1.20 15.63
N LEU A 33 -4.29 -0.05 16.23
CA LEU A 33 -3.13 0.08 17.10
C LEU A 33 -3.22 -0.74 18.39
N ASN A 34 -4.42 -1.19 18.77
CA ASN A 34 -4.63 -1.94 20.01
C ASN A 34 -4.31 -3.44 19.87
N ASP A 35 -4.50 -4.01 18.68
CA ASP A 35 -4.32 -5.46 18.43
C ASP A 35 -3.38 -5.78 17.25
N GLY A 36 -2.93 -4.76 16.51
CA GLY A 36 -2.02 -4.91 15.36
C GLY A 36 -2.69 -5.49 14.12
N SER A 37 -4.02 -5.58 14.08
CA SER A 37 -4.76 -6.05 12.90
C SER A 37 -4.78 -4.99 11.79
N PHE A 38 -4.76 -5.46 10.54
CA PHE A 38 -4.82 -4.62 9.36
C PHE A 38 -6.10 -4.88 8.58
N TYR A 39 -6.81 -3.82 8.24
CA TYR A 39 -7.97 -3.85 7.36
C TYR A 39 -7.59 -3.22 6.03
N VAL A 40 -7.88 -3.92 4.94
CA VAL A 40 -7.69 -3.37 3.59
C VAL A 40 -8.83 -2.42 3.31
N GLY A 41 -8.53 -1.13 3.19
CA GLY A 41 -9.48 -0.11 2.74
C GLY A 41 -9.56 -0.08 1.22
N ASN A 42 -9.64 1.12 0.65
CA ASN A 42 -9.64 1.29 -0.80
C ASN A 42 -8.32 0.80 -1.42
N SER A 43 -8.45 0.13 -2.57
CA SER A 43 -7.34 -0.33 -3.39
C SER A 43 -7.49 0.18 -4.81
N GLU A 44 -6.41 0.71 -5.38
CA GLU A 44 -6.35 1.11 -6.79
C GLU A 44 -5.22 0.35 -7.49
N SER A 45 -5.43 0.03 -8.77
CA SER A 45 -4.44 -0.67 -9.60
C SER A 45 -4.06 0.17 -10.81
N PHE A 46 -2.78 0.23 -11.12
CA PHE A 46 -2.22 0.98 -12.23
C PHE A 46 -1.53 0.02 -13.20
N ASP A 47 -1.76 0.25 -14.50
CA ASP A 47 -0.98 -0.39 -15.54
C ASP A 47 0.44 0.19 -15.56
N TYR A 48 1.43 -0.70 -15.60
CA TYR A 48 2.84 -0.38 -15.41
C TYR A 48 3.39 0.45 -16.59
N THR A 49 3.46 1.78 -16.45
CA THR A 49 4.07 2.64 -17.50
C THR A 49 5.04 3.71 -17.03
N ASN A 50 5.06 4.17 -15.78
CA ASN A 50 6.06 5.16 -15.35
C ASN A 50 6.50 4.98 -13.89
N TRP A 51 7.81 4.86 -13.70
CA TRP A 51 8.49 4.78 -12.41
C TRP A 51 9.05 6.15 -12.05
N ASP A 52 8.26 6.96 -11.35
CA ASP A 52 8.86 8.01 -10.52
C ASP A 52 8.68 7.61 -9.06
N TRP A 53 9.82 7.44 -8.39
CA TRP A 53 9.88 7.26 -6.95
C TRP A 53 9.39 8.55 -6.31
N ILE A 54 8.21 8.53 -5.69
CA ILE A 54 7.85 9.59 -4.75
C ILE A 54 8.61 9.29 -3.46
N THR A 55 9.77 9.92 -3.31
CA THR A 55 10.54 9.98 -2.06
C THR A 55 9.82 10.82 -1.02
#